data_AF-A0A6A6NBK9-F1
#
_entry.id   AF-A0A6A6NBK9-F1
#
_cell.length_a   1.000
_cell.length_b   1.000
_cell.length_c   1.000
_cell.angle_alpha   90.00
_cell.angle_beta   90.00
_cell.angle_gamma   90.00
#
_symmetry.space_group_name_H-M   'P 1'
#
loop_
_entity.id
_entity.type
_entity.pdbx_description
1 polymer ?
#
loop_
_entity_poly.entity_id
_entity_poly.type
_entity_poly.pdbx_seq_one_letter_code
_entity_poly.pdbx_strand_id
1 'polypeptide(L)'
;MIAAIFLAAGAMPNIVVAQNCGCAPNLCCSKYGYCGTGDAYCGEGCREGPCYATPTPTTPSGDFSVADVVTSDFFNGIINQAAGTCAGKNLYTRDAFLAALNSYSQFGKIGSNDDSKREIAAFFAHVTHETGHFCYTEEIDGASKDYCDETNTQYPCVAGKNYFGRGPLQLTWNYNYGAAGQSNNFDGLNAPETVANDPVVSFKTALWFWITNVRPVVTQGFGATIRAINGAVECNGGNPGAVRAPPAGCAGKNFYSRDAFLKALNSYPQFGKLGSADDSKREVAAFFAHTTHETGYFCYKQEQNVPANENYCDKNFPAYPCTPGKRYFGRGPLQLTWNYNYGAAGKSIGFNGLNNPEIVATDPVISFKTALWYWMQNVRPSVTQGFGATIKAINGAVECNGKEPAKVKARIDLYTKYCGQFGVSPGGNLQC
;
A
#
# COMPACT_ATOMS: atom_id res chain seq x y z
N MET A 1 -24.72 33.11 -65.90
CA MET A 1 -24.33 33.85 -64.67
C MET A 1 -24.22 32.80 -63.56
N ILE A 2 -23.15 32.84 -62.78
CA ILE A 2 -22.50 31.70 -62.09
C ILE A 2 -23.40 31.00 -61.06
N ALA A 3 -23.47 29.66 -61.13
CA ALA A 3 -23.99 28.80 -60.07
C ALA A 3 -22.81 28.24 -59.25
N ALA A 4 -22.75 28.57 -57.96
CA ALA A 4 -21.71 28.13 -57.04
C ALA A 4 -22.11 26.80 -56.38
N ILE A 5 -21.36 25.74 -56.67
CA ILE A 5 -21.41 24.45 -55.96
C ILE A 5 -20.30 24.48 -54.91
N PHE A 6 -20.67 24.53 -53.63
CA PHE A 6 -19.75 24.32 -52.52
C PHE A 6 -19.47 22.82 -52.37
N LEU A 7 -18.25 22.41 -52.69
CA LEU A 7 -17.71 21.09 -52.33
C LEU A 7 -17.27 21.12 -50.86
N ALA A 8 -18.05 20.46 -49.99
CA ALA A 8 -17.62 20.15 -48.63
C ALA A 8 -16.59 19.01 -48.69
N ALA A 9 -15.34 19.29 -48.30
CA ALA A 9 -14.33 18.28 -48.07
C ALA A 9 -14.69 17.52 -46.78
N GLY A 10 -15.22 16.31 -46.92
CA GLY A 10 -15.43 15.39 -45.81
C GLY A 10 -14.09 14.97 -45.22
N ALA A 11 -13.86 15.29 -43.94
CA ALA A 11 -12.79 14.67 -43.18
C ALA A 11 -13.12 13.17 -43.02
N MET A 12 -12.33 12.32 -43.67
CA MET A 12 -12.42 10.88 -43.45
C MET A 12 -11.99 10.58 -42.01
N PRO A 13 -12.75 9.81 -41.21
CA PRO A 13 -12.27 9.31 -39.95
C PRO A 13 -11.08 8.40 -40.21
N ASN A 14 -9.95 8.69 -39.55
CA ASN A 14 -8.82 7.76 -39.50
C ASN A 14 -9.33 6.42 -38.98
N ILE A 15 -9.29 5.41 -39.84
CA ILE A 15 -9.54 4.03 -39.46
C ILE A 15 -8.47 3.70 -38.41
N VAL A 16 -8.89 3.57 -37.15
CA VAL A 16 -8.03 2.99 -36.11
C VAL A 16 -7.91 1.52 -36.45
N VAL A 17 -6.90 1.19 -37.26
CA VAL A 17 -6.54 -0.20 -37.52
C VAL A 17 -6.16 -0.80 -36.19
N ALA A 18 -6.83 -1.87 -35.77
CA ALA A 18 -6.38 -2.68 -34.65
C ALA A 18 -4.95 -3.12 -34.95
N GLN A 19 -3.98 -2.59 -34.21
CA GLN A 19 -2.57 -2.93 -34.39
C GLN A 19 -2.37 -4.40 -34.02
N ASN A 20 -1.91 -5.18 -34.99
CA ASN A 20 -1.74 -6.62 -34.89
C ASN A 20 -0.43 -6.95 -34.15
N CYS A 21 -0.45 -7.93 -33.24
CA CYS A 21 0.74 -8.31 -32.50
C CYS A 21 1.75 -9.00 -33.45
N GLY A 22 3.02 -8.62 -33.34
CA GLY A 22 4.13 -9.06 -34.20
C GLY A 22 5.48 -8.68 -33.60
N CYS A 23 5.57 -8.75 -32.27
CA CYS A 23 6.69 -8.23 -31.52
C CYS A 23 7.93 -9.12 -31.62
N ALA A 24 9.12 -8.52 -31.50
CA ALA A 24 10.37 -9.26 -31.37
C ALA A 24 10.32 -10.19 -30.14
N PRO A 25 11.06 -11.31 -30.10
CA PRO A 25 10.91 -12.36 -29.09
C PRO A 25 11.01 -11.94 -27.61
N ASN A 26 11.66 -10.81 -27.33
CA ASN A 26 11.87 -10.29 -25.97
C ASN A 26 10.94 -9.10 -25.62
N LEU A 27 9.97 -8.77 -26.46
CA LEU A 27 9.04 -7.66 -26.28
C LEU A 27 7.61 -8.17 -26.10
N CYS A 28 6.88 -7.54 -25.19
CA CYS A 28 5.49 -7.85 -24.92
C CYS A 28 4.56 -7.04 -25.83
N CYS A 29 3.46 -7.65 -26.26
CA CYS A 29 2.37 -6.96 -26.93
C CYS A 29 1.35 -6.48 -25.90
N SER A 30 1.19 -5.18 -25.74
CA SER A 30 0.26 -4.59 -24.77
C SER A 30 -1.20 -4.89 -25.08
N LYS A 31 -2.10 -4.61 -24.13
CA LYS A 31 -3.56 -4.71 -24.34
C LYS A 31 -4.10 -3.82 -25.46
N TYR A 32 -3.30 -2.89 -25.96
CA TYR A 32 -3.61 -1.98 -27.06
C TYR A 32 -2.88 -2.32 -28.37
N GLY A 33 -2.09 -3.41 -28.40
CA GLY A 33 -1.38 -3.86 -29.61
C GLY A 33 0.01 -3.25 -29.82
N TYR A 34 0.64 -2.67 -28.79
CA TYR A 34 1.96 -2.06 -28.90
C TYR A 34 3.06 -2.96 -28.33
N CYS A 35 4.23 -2.99 -28.98
CA CYS A 35 5.38 -3.77 -28.53
C CYS A 35 6.27 -2.96 -27.58
N GLY A 36 6.65 -3.54 -26.43
CA GLY A 36 7.57 -2.90 -25.51
C GLY A 36 7.92 -3.74 -24.29
N THR A 37 8.65 -3.15 -23.35
CA THR A 37 9.03 -3.75 -22.06
C THR A 37 8.49 -2.92 -20.91
N GLY A 38 8.29 -3.53 -19.74
CA GLY A 38 7.73 -2.84 -18.57
C GLY A 38 6.21 -2.99 -18.47
N ASP A 39 5.63 -2.60 -17.33
CA ASP A 39 4.24 -2.90 -16.96
C ASP A 39 3.19 -2.41 -17.95
N ALA A 40 3.45 -1.29 -18.65
CA ALA A 40 2.53 -0.77 -19.68
C ALA A 40 2.35 -1.71 -20.89
N TYR A 41 3.32 -2.60 -21.13
CA TYR A 41 3.34 -3.53 -22.26
C TYR A 41 3.21 -4.98 -21.83
N CYS A 42 3.94 -5.36 -20.78
CA CYS A 42 4.01 -6.73 -20.26
C CYS A 42 3.05 -7.00 -19.11
N GLY A 43 2.39 -5.97 -18.57
CA GLY A 43 1.47 -6.11 -17.43
C GLY A 43 0.05 -6.51 -17.84
N GLU A 44 -0.93 -5.93 -17.17
CA GLU A 44 -2.34 -6.30 -17.32
C GLU A 44 -2.85 -6.20 -18.77
N GLY A 45 -3.42 -7.30 -19.28
CA GLY A 45 -3.97 -7.39 -20.62
C GLY A 45 -2.94 -7.57 -21.73
N CYS A 46 -1.68 -7.86 -21.40
CA CYS A 46 -0.67 -8.27 -22.38
C CYS A 46 -1.17 -9.45 -23.23
N ARG A 47 -1.05 -9.33 -24.55
CA ARG A 47 -1.63 -10.24 -25.55
C ARG A 47 -0.64 -11.32 -26.01
N GLU A 48 0.65 -11.00 -26.15
CA GLU A 48 1.71 -11.88 -26.66
C GLU A 48 3.10 -11.47 -26.10
N GLY A 49 4.11 -12.34 -26.22
CA GLY A 49 5.48 -12.10 -25.74
C GLY A 49 5.70 -12.53 -24.29
N PRO A 50 6.78 -12.10 -23.61
CA PRO A 50 7.07 -12.44 -22.22
C PRO A 50 6.18 -11.63 -21.25
N CYS A 51 4.86 -11.69 -21.45
CA CYS A 51 3.88 -11.09 -20.55
C CYS A 51 4.21 -11.50 -19.12
N TYR A 52 4.21 -10.54 -18.21
CA TYR A 52 4.27 -10.86 -16.79
C TYR A 52 3.10 -11.78 -16.51
N ALA A 53 3.39 -12.86 -15.78
CA ALA A 53 2.32 -13.62 -15.16
C ALA A 53 1.50 -12.57 -14.40
N THR A 54 0.28 -12.33 -14.85
CA THR A 54 -0.74 -11.77 -13.99
C THR A 54 -0.60 -12.55 -12.68
N PRO A 55 -0.56 -11.90 -11.51
CA PRO A 55 -0.87 -12.64 -10.31
C PRO A 55 -2.26 -13.19 -10.60
N THR A 56 -2.32 -14.47 -10.98
CA THR A 56 -3.54 -15.23 -10.97
C THR A 56 -4.09 -14.94 -9.59
N PRO A 57 -5.35 -14.51 -9.43
CA PRO A 57 -5.96 -14.45 -8.13
C PRO A 57 -5.87 -15.88 -7.59
N THR A 58 -4.82 -16.20 -6.86
CA THR A 58 -4.67 -17.47 -6.20
C THR A 58 -5.72 -17.41 -5.12
N THR A 59 -6.83 -18.09 -5.35
CA THR A 59 -7.77 -18.40 -4.28
C THR A 59 -6.93 -19.05 -3.18
N PRO A 60 -7.05 -18.63 -1.91
CA PRO A 60 -6.30 -19.25 -0.85
C PRO A 60 -6.50 -20.78 -0.87
N SER A 61 -5.40 -21.54 -0.80
CA SER A 61 -5.47 -23.01 -0.77
C SER A 61 -5.95 -23.48 0.61
N GLY A 62 -7.17 -24.03 0.69
CA GLY A 62 -7.71 -24.74 1.86
C GLY A 62 -8.17 -23.84 3.04
N ASP A 63 -9.37 -24.13 3.57
CA ASP A 63 -10.00 -23.65 4.83
C ASP A 63 -10.04 -22.15 5.18
N PHE A 64 -9.59 -21.23 4.32
CA PHE A 64 -9.74 -19.80 4.62
C PHE A 64 -11.21 -19.35 4.50
N SER A 65 -11.82 -19.04 5.64
CA SER A 65 -13.17 -18.52 5.74
C SER A 65 -13.17 -17.08 6.27
N VAL A 66 -13.87 -16.18 5.57
CA VAL A 66 -14.11 -14.81 6.04
C VAL A 66 -14.89 -14.84 7.36
N ALA A 67 -15.78 -15.82 7.56
CA ALA A 67 -16.54 -15.95 8.80
C ALA A 67 -15.67 -16.28 10.02
N ASP A 68 -14.54 -16.96 9.80
CA ASP A 68 -13.59 -17.31 10.86
C ASP A 68 -12.66 -16.13 11.21
N VAL A 69 -12.47 -15.20 10.27
CA VAL A 69 -11.74 -13.95 10.52
C VAL A 69 -12.66 -12.91 11.17
N VAL A 70 -13.86 -12.74 10.63
CA VAL A 70 -14.89 -11.84 11.16
C VAL A 70 -15.68 -12.61 12.20
N THR A 71 -15.07 -12.90 13.35
CA THR A 71 -15.74 -13.56 14.47
C THR A 71 -16.77 -12.62 15.12
N SER A 72 -17.63 -13.17 15.97
CA SER A 72 -18.51 -12.35 16.81
C SER A 72 -17.70 -11.37 17.66
N ASP A 73 -16.57 -11.80 18.23
CA ASP A 73 -15.70 -10.92 19.03
C ASP A 73 -15.07 -9.80 18.22
N PHE A 74 -14.62 -10.09 17.00
CA PHE A 74 -14.09 -9.07 16.10
C PHE A 74 -15.15 -8.02 15.77
N PHE A 75 -16.33 -8.46 15.34
CA PHE A 75 -17.43 -7.56 14.98
C PHE A 75 -17.93 -6.77 16.19
N ASN A 76 -18.12 -7.45 17.33
CA ASN A 76 -18.54 -6.85 18.60
C ASN A 76 -17.49 -5.86 19.12
N GLY A 77 -16.20 -6.12 18.89
CA GLY A 77 -15.11 -5.22 19.21
C GLY A 77 -15.20 -3.87 18.51
N ILE A 78 -15.84 -3.79 17.34
CA ILE A 78 -16.11 -2.53 16.63
C ILE A 78 -17.39 -1.90 17.19
N ILE A 79 -18.53 -2.60 17.08
CA ILE A 79 -19.85 -2.02 17.34
C ILE A 79 -20.08 -1.64 18.82
N ASN A 80 -19.40 -2.31 19.76
CA ASN A 80 -19.51 -1.97 21.19
C ASN A 80 -18.84 -0.66 21.57
N GLN A 81 -17.99 -0.10 20.70
CA GLN A 81 -17.41 1.23 20.91
C GLN A 81 -18.41 2.35 20.63
N ALA A 82 -19.44 2.11 19.81
CA ALA A 82 -20.52 3.05 19.59
C ALA A 82 -21.44 3.15 20.82
N ALA A 83 -22.09 4.31 21.00
CA ALA A 83 -23.06 4.50 22.08
C ALA A 83 -24.24 3.53 21.94
N GLY A 84 -24.81 3.09 23.08
CA GLY A 84 -25.97 2.19 23.10
C GLY A 84 -27.21 2.72 22.38
N THR A 85 -27.31 4.03 22.22
CA THR A 85 -28.42 4.74 21.56
C THR A 85 -28.28 4.86 20.05
N CYS A 86 -27.16 4.41 19.47
CA CYS A 86 -26.90 4.52 18.05
C CYS A 86 -27.87 3.66 17.22
N ALA A 87 -28.51 4.26 16.21
CA ALA A 87 -29.46 3.58 15.34
C ALA A 87 -28.86 2.35 14.64
N GLY A 88 -27.59 2.46 14.21
CA GLY A 88 -26.89 1.37 13.52
C GLY A 88 -26.69 0.10 14.35
N LYS A 89 -26.79 0.15 15.69
CA LYS A 89 -26.71 -1.07 16.52
C LYS A 89 -27.82 -2.07 16.27
N ASN A 90 -29.00 -1.60 15.85
CA ASN A 90 -30.13 -2.46 15.53
C ASN A 90 -30.09 -2.98 14.08
N LEU A 91 -29.34 -2.29 13.21
CA LEU A 91 -29.24 -2.63 11.79
C LEU A 91 -28.03 -3.54 11.52
N TYR A 92 -26.84 -3.13 11.94
CA TYR A 92 -25.59 -3.78 11.56
C TYR A 92 -25.31 -5.00 12.44
N THR A 93 -25.55 -6.19 11.89
CA THR A 93 -25.23 -7.45 12.54
C THR A 93 -24.19 -8.24 11.74
N ARG A 94 -23.40 -9.05 12.45
CA ARG A 94 -22.49 -10.01 11.82
C ARG A 94 -23.24 -10.95 10.87
N ASP A 95 -24.42 -11.40 11.25
CA ASP A 95 -25.22 -12.32 10.44
C ASP A 95 -25.70 -11.67 9.14
N ALA A 96 -26.10 -10.39 9.19
CA ALA A 96 -26.43 -9.64 7.98
C ALA A 96 -25.20 -9.47 7.06
N PHE A 97 -24.03 -9.20 7.63
CA PHE A 97 -22.77 -9.16 6.87
C PHE A 97 -22.47 -10.51 6.19
N LEU A 98 -22.60 -11.63 6.90
CA LEU A 98 -22.37 -12.97 6.34
C LEU A 98 -23.43 -13.36 5.31
N ALA A 99 -24.69 -12.95 5.51
CA ALA A 99 -25.75 -13.14 4.53
C ALA A 99 -25.47 -12.37 3.23
N ALA A 100 -24.99 -11.11 3.34
CA ALA A 100 -24.57 -10.32 2.19
C ALA A 100 -23.33 -10.90 1.49
N LEU A 101 -22.37 -11.44 2.27
CA LEU A 101 -21.16 -12.08 1.75
C LEU A 101 -21.45 -13.23 0.77
N ASN A 102 -22.58 -13.94 0.93
CA ASN A 102 -22.98 -14.99 -0.02
C ASN A 102 -23.13 -14.49 -1.46
N SER A 103 -23.43 -13.19 -1.66
CA SER A 103 -23.49 -12.56 -2.98
C SER A 103 -22.13 -12.04 -3.47
N TYR A 104 -21.13 -11.98 -2.59
CA TYR A 104 -19.79 -11.43 -2.85
C TYR A 104 -18.70 -12.40 -2.39
N SER A 105 -18.82 -13.67 -2.81
CA SER A 105 -17.95 -14.76 -2.33
C SER A 105 -16.45 -14.57 -2.62
N GLN A 106 -16.09 -13.62 -3.49
CA GLN A 106 -14.74 -13.19 -3.80
C GLN A 106 -14.13 -12.21 -2.77
N PHE A 107 -14.94 -11.57 -1.93
CA PHE A 107 -14.46 -10.67 -0.88
C PHE A 107 -13.63 -11.43 0.16
N GLY A 108 -12.52 -10.84 0.57
CA GLY A 108 -11.61 -11.46 1.55
C GLY A 108 -10.99 -12.75 1.02
N LYS A 109 -10.84 -12.88 -0.32
CA LYS A 109 -10.19 -14.01 -0.98
C LYS A 109 -9.27 -13.49 -2.07
N ILE A 110 -8.24 -12.76 -1.64
CA ILE A 110 -7.20 -12.20 -2.50
C ILE A 110 -5.85 -12.69 -2.02
N GLY A 111 -5.00 -13.11 -2.96
CA GLY A 111 -3.60 -13.49 -2.69
C GLY A 111 -3.46 -14.56 -1.60
N SER A 112 -2.61 -14.28 -0.61
CA SER A 112 -2.40 -15.14 0.56
C SER A 112 -3.51 -15.01 1.61
N ASN A 113 -3.55 -15.91 2.61
CA ASN A 113 -4.40 -15.76 3.80
C ASN A 113 -4.18 -14.41 4.50
N ASP A 114 -2.95 -13.90 4.49
CA ASP A 114 -2.64 -12.60 5.09
C ASP A 114 -3.11 -11.43 4.21
N ASP A 115 -3.08 -11.55 2.89
CA ASP A 115 -3.67 -10.57 1.98
C ASP A 115 -5.19 -10.51 2.15
N SER A 116 -5.82 -11.67 2.29
CA SER A 116 -7.25 -11.80 2.56
C SER A 116 -7.64 -11.19 3.91
N LYS A 117 -6.87 -11.46 4.99
CA LYS A 117 -7.05 -10.78 6.29
C LYS A 117 -6.85 -9.26 6.18
N ARG A 118 -5.89 -8.80 5.37
CA ARG A 118 -5.67 -7.37 5.13
C ARG A 118 -6.83 -6.72 4.39
N GLU A 119 -7.41 -7.39 3.40
CA GLU A 119 -8.61 -6.90 2.70
C GLU A 119 -9.78 -6.75 3.67
N ILE A 120 -10.06 -7.78 4.48
CA ILE A 120 -11.12 -7.77 5.50
C ILE A 120 -10.88 -6.63 6.50
N ALA A 121 -9.67 -6.52 7.03
CA ALA A 121 -9.32 -5.46 7.98
C ALA A 121 -9.45 -4.06 7.37
N ALA A 122 -9.02 -3.87 6.11
CA ALA A 122 -9.14 -2.58 5.43
C ALA A 122 -10.62 -2.20 5.23
N PHE A 123 -11.46 -3.14 4.78
CA PHE A 123 -12.89 -2.92 4.63
C PHE A 123 -13.54 -2.49 5.95
N PHE A 124 -13.33 -3.25 7.04
CA PHE A 124 -13.91 -2.92 8.33
C PHE A 124 -13.33 -1.64 8.95
N ALA A 125 -12.08 -1.28 8.65
CA ALA A 125 -11.51 0.00 9.07
C ALA A 125 -12.23 1.19 8.42
N HIS A 126 -12.50 1.12 7.12
CA HIS A 126 -13.30 2.12 6.42
C HIS A 126 -14.72 2.17 6.96
N VAL A 127 -15.37 1.02 7.08
CA VAL A 127 -16.72 0.95 7.66
C VAL A 127 -16.78 1.59 9.05
N THR A 128 -15.79 1.30 9.90
CA THR A 128 -15.69 1.86 11.25
C THR A 128 -15.56 3.37 11.25
N HIS A 129 -14.83 3.94 10.29
CA HIS A 129 -14.66 5.38 10.11
C HIS A 129 -15.94 6.03 9.58
N GLU A 130 -16.45 5.54 8.45
CA GLU A 130 -17.61 6.10 7.72
C GLU A 130 -18.92 6.07 8.52
N THR A 131 -19.05 5.13 9.47
CA THR A 131 -20.27 4.97 10.27
C THR A 131 -20.11 5.38 11.73
N GLY A 132 -18.93 5.83 12.16
CA GLY A 132 -18.67 6.07 13.59
C GLY A 132 -18.86 4.79 14.41
N HIS A 133 -18.22 3.71 13.97
CA HIS A 133 -18.20 2.40 14.63
C HIS A 133 -19.57 1.71 14.58
N PHE A 134 -20.19 1.71 13.41
CA PHE A 134 -21.56 1.24 13.14
C PHE A 134 -22.64 2.05 13.86
N CYS A 135 -22.38 3.32 14.21
CA CYS A 135 -23.39 4.16 14.84
C CYS A 135 -24.43 4.68 13.84
N TYR A 136 -23.94 5.16 12.69
CA TYR A 136 -24.74 5.85 11.69
C TYR A 136 -25.15 4.92 10.53
N THR A 137 -26.45 4.88 10.26
CA THR A 137 -27.05 4.20 9.09
C THR A 137 -27.13 5.11 7.87
N GLU A 138 -27.12 6.41 8.12
CA GLU A 138 -27.21 7.49 7.17
C GLU A 138 -26.18 8.56 7.50
N GLU A 139 -25.74 9.30 6.50
CA GLU A 139 -24.89 10.47 6.64
C GLU A 139 -25.54 11.54 7.52
N ILE A 140 -24.75 12.18 8.40
CA ILE A 140 -25.22 13.28 9.24
C ILE A 140 -25.72 14.43 8.35
N ASP A 141 -26.92 14.91 8.66
CA ASP A 141 -27.66 15.92 7.89
C ASP A 141 -27.92 15.53 6.43
N GLY A 142 -27.87 14.24 6.09
CA GLY A 142 -28.02 13.74 4.73
C GLY A 142 -29.32 14.20 4.05
N ALA A 143 -30.43 14.28 4.80
CA ALA A 143 -31.70 14.78 4.27
C ALA A 143 -31.64 16.22 3.72
N SER A 144 -30.64 17.01 4.14
CA SER A 144 -30.40 18.37 3.63
C SER A 144 -29.47 18.41 2.40
N LYS A 145 -28.91 17.27 2.00
CA LYS A 145 -27.92 17.16 0.92
C LYS A 145 -28.55 16.56 -0.33
N ASP A 146 -28.34 17.24 -1.45
CA ASP A 146 -28.83 16.82 -2.75
C ASP A 146 -27.70 16.19 -3.58
N TYR A 147 -27.54 14.88 -3.42
CA TYR A 147 -26.59 14.08 -4.20
C TYR A 147 -27.28 13.51 -5.45
N CYS A 148 -27.84 14.37 -6.27
CA CYS A 148 -28.45 14.01 -7.54
C CYS A 148 -27.63 14.61 -8.70
N ASP A 149 -27.18 13.76 -9.62
CA ASP A 149 -26.72 14.20 -10.93
C ASP A 149 -27.88 14.15 -11.93
N GLU A 150 -28.54 15.29 -12.12
CA GLU A 150 -29.66 15.48 -13.04
C GLU A 150 -29.28 15.24 -14.50
N THR A 151 -27.99 15.23 -14.83
CA THR A 151 -27.53 14.96 -16.20
C THR A 151 -27.41 13.46 -16.50
N ASN A 152 -27.51 12.61 -15.47
CA ASN A 152 -27.40 11.17 -15.63
C ASN A 152 -28.71 10.55 -16.15
N THR A 153 -28.75 10.25 -17.44
CA THR A 153 -29.94 9.66 -18.09
C THR A 153 -30.09 8.15 -17.86
N GLN A 154 -29.02 7.46 -17.46
CA GLN A 154 -29.07 6.03 -17.17
C GLN A 154 -29.72 5.74 -15.81
N TYR A 155 -29.48 6.61 -14.83
CA TYR A 155 -30.00 6.53 -13.47
C TYR A 155 -30.64 7.86 -13.08
N PRO A 156 -31.79 8.21 -13.69
CA PRO A 156 -32.41 9.51 -13.47
C PRO A 156 -32.83 9.69 -12.02
N CYS A 157 -32.76 10.93 -11.54
CA CYS A 157 -33.22 11.26 -10.21
C CYS A 157 -34.75 11.17 -10.12
N VAL A 158 -35.23 10.62 -9.01
CA VAL A 158 -36.66 10.47 -8.74
C VAL A 158 -37.12 11.63 -7.87
N ALA A 159 -38.21 12.29 -8.27
CA ALA A 159 -38.76 13.42 -7.54
C ALA A 159 -39.04 13.05 -6.06
N GLY A 160 -38.52 13.86 -5.13
CA GLY A 160 -38.68 13.64 -3.69
C GLY A 160 -37.73 12.59 -3.09
N LYS A 161 -36.75 12.08 -3.85
CA LYS A 161 -35.73 11.15 -3.35
C LYS A 161 -34.35 11.80 -3.30
N ASN A 162 -33.63 11.54 -2.21
CA ASN A 162 -32.28 12.04 -1.99
C ASN A 162 -31.30 10.87 -1.84
N TYR A 163 -30.16 10.98 -2.53
CA TYR A 163 -29.14 9.93 -2.63
C TYR A 163 -27.89 10.24 -1.79
N PHE A 164 -28.08 10.76 -0.58
CA PHE A 164 -27.01 10.98 0.41
C PHE A 164 -26.45 9.67 0.98
N GLY A 165 -25.37 9.76 1.75
CA GLY A 165 -24.66 8.58 2.25
C GLY A 165 -25.56 7.65 3.07
N ARG A 166 -25.57 6.35 2.71
CA ARG A 166 -26.21 5.31 3.51
C ARG A 166 -25.37 4.03 3.58
N GLY A 167 -25.53 3.32 4.68
CA GLY A 167 -24.91 2.02 4.90
C GLY A 167 -23.42 2.09 5.27
N PRO A 168 -22.74 0.92 5.32
CA PRO A 168 -21.39 0.80 5.89
C PRO A 168 -20.31 1.62 5.18
N LEU A 169 -20.46 1.90 3.89
CA LEU A 169 -19.53 2.73 3.11
C LEU A 169 -20.23 3.96 2.50
N GLN A 170 -21.28 4.47 3.16
CA GLN A 170 -21.96 5.72 2.83
C GLN A 170 -22.21 5.92 1.32
N LEU A 171 -22.99 5.01 0.72
CA LEU A 171 -23.33 5.05 -0.70
C LEU A 171 -24.00 6.39 -1.04
N THR A 172 -23.42 7.16 -1.95
CA THR A 172 -23.92 8.49 -2.40
C THR A 172 -24.15 8.50 -3.90
N TRP A 173 -24.98 9.43 -4.38
CA TRP A 173 -25.32 9.69 -5.78
C TRP A 173 -26.27 8.70 -6.45
N ASN A 174 -27.26 9.23 -7.18
CA ASN A 174 -28.26 8.50 -7.97
C ASN A 174 -27.66 7.37 -8.82
N TYR A 175 -26.54 7.62 -9.50
CA TYR A 175 -25.91 6.61 -10.35
C TYR A 175 -25.32 5.42 -9.57
N ASN A 176 -24.82 5.63 -8.36
CA ASN A 176 -24.33 4.54 -7.52
C ASN A 176 -25.49 3.76 -6.91
N TYR A 177 -26.55 4.44 -6.47
CA TYR A 177 -27.77 3.80 -5.99
C TYR A 177 -28.42 2.94 -7.08
N GLY A 178 -28.54 3.47 -8.29
CA GLY A 178 -29.08 2.73 -9.43
C GLY A 178 -28.22 1.52 -9.80
N ALA A 179 -26.91 1.68 -9.91
CA ALA A 179 -26.00 0.59 -10.25
C ALA A 179 -25.94 -0.49 -9.15
N ALA A 180 -25.89 -0.09 -7.88
CA ALA A 180 -25.93 -1.02 -6.76
C ALA A 180 -27.29 -1.74 -6.68
N GLY A 181 -28.39 -1.02 -6.96
CA GLY A 181 -29.75 -1.54 -7.05
C GLY A 181 -29.87 -2.68 -8.06
N GLN A 182 -29.38 -2.43 -9.28
CA GLN A 182 -29.33 -3.44 -10.33
C GLN A 182 -28.49 -4.66 -9.94
N SER A 183 -27.31 -4.44 -9.33
CA SER A 183 -26.42 -5.55 -8.94
C SER A 183 -26.96 -6.38 -7.77
N ASN A 184 -27.79 -5.80 -6.90
CA ASN A 184 -28.22 -6.43 -5.65
C ASN A 184 -29.73 -6.73 -5.60
N ASN A 185 -30.43 -6.49 -6.71
CA ASN A 185 -31.87 -6.70 -6.85
C ASN A 185 -32.70 -5.92 -5.83
N PHE A 186 -32.45 -4.61 -5.71
CA PHE A 186 -33.31 -3.67 -4.98
C PHE A 186 -33.52 -2.38 -5.78
N ASP A 187 -34.59 -1.64 -5.48
CA ASP A 187 -34.90 -0.38 -6.17
C ASP A 187 -34.12 0.78 -5.56
N GLY A 188 -32.89 0.99 -6.02
CA GLY A 188 -32.05 2.07 -5.52
C GLY A 188 -32.52 3.49 -5.89
N LEU A 189 -33.36 3.64 -6.92
CA LEU A 189 -33.80 4.97 -7.37
C LEU A 189 -35.08 5.43 -6.70
N ASN A 190 -36.09 4.54 -6.60
CA ASN A 190 -37.37 4.86 -5.96
C ASN A 190 -37.40 4.50 -4.46
N ALA A 191 -36.45 3.69 -3.97
CA ALA A 191 -36.34 3.34 -2.55
C ALA A 191 -34.88 3.38 -2.04
N PRO A 192 -34.15 4.50 -2.21
CA PRO A 192 -32.78 4.62 -1.71
C PRO A 192 -32.67 4.38 -0.19
N GLU A 193 -33.71 4.67 0.57
CA GLU A 193 -33.81 4.39 2.01
C GLU A 193 -33.68 2.90 2.36
N THR A 194 -33.89 1.97 1.43
CA THR A 194 -33.67 0.52 1.66
C THR A 194 -32.25 0.24 2.15
N VAL A 195 -31.25 1.01 1.71
CA VAL A 195 -29.85 0.85 2.13
C VAL A 195 -29.65 1.12 3.63
N ALA A 196 -30.48 1.97 4.24
CA ALA A 196 -30.44 2.28 5.67
C ALA A 196 -31.43 1.45 6.52
N ASN A 197 -32.34 0.69 5.88
CA ASN A 197 -33.42 -0.01 6.56
C ASN A 197 -33.33 -1.55 6.47
N ASP A 198 -32.71 -2.08 5.42
CA ASP A 198 -32.49 -3.51 5.26
C ASP A 198 -31.01 -3.85 5.53
N PRO A 199 -30.70 -4.64 6.56
CA PRO A 199 -29.33 -4.86 6.98
C PRO A 199 -28.52 -5.68 5.98
N VAL A 200 -29.15 -6.57 5.21
CA VAL A 200 -28.48 -7.38 4.19
C VAL A 200 -28.21 -6.53 2.95
N VAL A 201 -29.18 -5.73 2.50
CA VAL A 201 -28.97 -4.77 1.39
C VAL A 201 -27.89 -3.76 1.76
N SER A 202 -27.86 -3.28 3.00
CA SER A 202 -26.84 -2.37 3.51
C SER A 202 -25.42 -2.93 3.35
N PHE A 203 -25.18 -4.18 3.76
CA PHE A 203 -23.87 -4.80 3.56
C PHE A 203 -23.60 -5.17 2.10
N LYS A 204 -24.63 -5.55 1.33
CA LYS A 204 -24.50 -5.84 -0.10
C LYS A 204 -24.03 -4.62 -0.90
N THR A 205 -24.54 -3.43 -0.61
CA THR A 205 -24.10 -2.20 -1.29
C THR A 205 -22.66 -1.83 -0.94
N ALA A 206 -22.25 -2.02 0.33
CA ALA A 206 -20.86 -1.82 0.75
C ALA A 206 -19.90 -2.82 0.08
N LEU A 207 -20.26 -4.11 0.05
CA LEU A 207 -19.47 -5.14 -0.62
C LEU A 207 -19.42 -4.92 -2.14
N TRP A 208 -20.53 -4.53 -2.76
CA TRP A 208 -20.58 -4.13 -4.17
C TRP A 208 -19.59 -3.03 -4.48
N PHE A 209 -19.64 -1.93 -3.71
CA PHE A 209 -18.76 -0.79 -3.90
C PHE A 209 -17.30 -1.18 -3.69
N TRP A 210 -17.01 -1.95 -2.64
CA TRP A 210 -15.67 -2.43 -2.34
C TRP A 210 -15.10 -3.28 -3.48
N ILE A 211 -15.83 -4.29 -3.96
CA ILE A 211 -15.38 -5.16 -5.04
C ILE A 211 -15.17 -4.38 -6.34
N THR A 212 -16.08 -3.45 -6.64
CA THR A 212 -16.08 -2.71 -7.91
C THR A 212 -14.98 -1.66 -7.95
N ASN A 213 -14.80 -0.89 -6.87
CA ASN A 213 -13.98 0.32 -6.87
C ASN A 213 -12.71 0.22 -6.04
N VAL A 214 -12.71 -0.58 -4.96
CA VAL A 214 -11.63 -0.57 -3.96
C VAL A 214 -10.70 -1.77 -4.08
N ARG A 215 -11.25 -2.97 -4.28
CA ARG A 215 -10.49 -4.23 -4.38
C ARG A 215 -9.35 -4.18 -5.41
N PRO A 216 -9.50 -3.56 -6.60
CA PRO A 216 -8.39 -3.46 -7.56
C PRO A 216 -7.13 -2.75 -7.02
N VAL A 217 -7.28 -1.90 -6.00
CA VAL A 217 -6.17 -1.13 -5.41
C VAL A 217 -5.75 -1.58 -4.02
N VAL A 218 -6.39 -2.61 -3.44
CA VAL A 218 -6.07 -3.10 -2.08
C VAL A 218 -4.60 -3.51 -1.95
N THR A 219 -4.02 -4.13 -2.97
CA THR A 219 -2.61 -4.56 -2.97
C THR A 219 -1.62 -3.38 -2.98
N GLN A 220 -2.06 -2.19 -3.40
CA GLN A 220 -1.29 -0.94 -3.39
C GLN A 220 -1.23 -0.32 -1.98
N GLY A 221 -1.97 -0.87 -1.02
CA GLY A 221 -1.97 -0.50 0.40
C GLY A 221 -3.16 0.36 0.82
N PHE A 222 -3.33 0.52 2.13
CA PHE A 222 -4.51 1.18 2.72
C PHE A 222 -4.73 2.62 2.21
N GLY A 223 -3.66 3.39 1.96
CA GLY A 223 -3.75 4.72 1.36
C GLY A 223 -4.38 4.74 -0.03
N ALA A 224 -4.22 3.68 -0.82
CA ALA A 224 -4.89 3.55 -2.11
C ALA A 224 -6.40 3.25 -1.93
N THR A 225 -6.75 2.46 -0.91
CA THR A 225 -8.17 2.21 -0.57
C THR A 225 -8.90 3.48 -0.10
N ILE A 226 -8.24 4.34 0.69
CA ILE A 226 -8.75 5.68 1.06
C ILE A 226 -9.05 6.50 -0.20
N ARG A 227 -8.11 6.54 -1.15
CA ARG A 227 -8.30 7.28 -2.41
C ARG A 227 -9.45 6.72 -3.26
N ALA A 228 -9.66 5.41 -3.25
CA ALA A 228 -10.74 4.78 -4.00
C ALA A 228 -12.13 5.05 -3.41
N ILE A 229 -12.22 5.25 -2.09
CA ILE A 229 -13.49 5.53 -1.39
C ILE A 229 -13.79 7.03 -1.41
N ASN A 230 -12.85 7.87 -0.96
CA ASN A 230 -13.08 9.30 -0.74
C ASN A 230 -11.96 10.19 -1.32
N GLY A 231 -11.35 9.79 -2.45
CA GLY A 231 -10.17 10.46 -3.01
C GLY A 231 -10.32 11.95 -3.34
N ALA A 232 -11.54 12.44 -3.56
CA ALA A 232 -11.83 13.86 -3.79
C ALA A 232 -11.93 14.69 -2.50
N VAL A 233 -12.19 14.05 -1.34
CA VAL A 233 -12.44 14.70 -0.05
C VAL A 233 -11.27 14.52 0.92
N GLU A 234 -10.70 13.32 1.01
CA GLU A 234 -9.68 12.97 2.01
C GLU A 234 -8.24 13.07 1.49
N CYS A 235 -8.03 13.02 0.17
CA CYS A 235 -6.72 13.12 -0.45
C CYS A 235 -6.59 14.41 -1.28
N ASN A 236 -5.39 14.99 -1.32
CA ASN A 236 -5.05 16.36 -1.81
C ASN A 236 -5.10 17.48 -0.75
N GLY A 237 -4.81 17.17 0.51
CA GLY A 237 -4.57 18.19 1.55
C GLY A 237 -5.72 18.42 2.54
N GLY A 238 -6.77 17.59 2.50
CA GLY A 238 -7.92 17.67 3.42
C GLY A 238 -7.60 17.31 4.88
N ASN A 239 -6.57 16.49 5.15
CA ASN A 239 -6.12 16.21 6.51
C ASN A 239 -4.59 15.96 6.60
N PRO A 240 -3.77 17.02 6.75
CA PRO A 240 -2.31 16.92 6.84
C PRO A 240 -1.79 16.23 8.12
N GLY A 241 -2.64 16.03 9.13
CA GLY A 241 -2.25 15.43 10.42
C GLY A 241 -1.97 13.93 10.34
N ALA A 242 -2.59 13.22 9.39
CA ALA A 242 -2.49 11.77 9.25
C ALA A 242 -1.31 11.31 8.38
N VAL A 243 -0.73 12.19 7.56
CA VAL A 243 0.32 11.83 6.59
C VAL A 243 1.46 12.85 6.69
N ARG A 244 2.50 12.54 7.47
CA ARG A 244 3.79 13.24 7.31
C ARG A 244 4.40 12.81 5.97
N ALA A 245 4.01 13.48 4.90
CA ALA A 245 4.71 13.38 3.62
C ALA A 245 6.17 13.85 3.82
N PRO A 246 7.16 13.20 3.20
CA PRO A 246 8.52 13.71 3.21
C PRO A 246 8.56 15.12 2.57
N PRO A 247 9.52 15.97 2.96
CA PRO A 247 9.65 17.34 2.44
C PRO A 247 9.64 17.39 0.90
N ALA A 248 9.20 18.50 0.32
CA ALA A 248 9.30 18.72 -1.13
C ALA A 248 10.78 18.62 -1.59
N GLY A 249 11.04 18.04 -2.78
CA GLY A 249 12.39 17.88 -3.33
C GLY A 249 13.13 16.58 -2.93
N CYS A 250 12.41 15.64 -2.33
CA CYS A 250 12.99 14.44 -1.75
C CYS A 250 13.29 13.33 -2.77
N ALA A 251 14.57 13.07 -3.05
CA ALA A 251 15.01 12.13 -4.10
C ALA A 251 14.55 10.67 -3.87
N GLY A 252 14.31 10.28 -2.62
CA GLY A 252 13.83 8.95 -2.25
C GLY A 252 12.31 8.76 -2.39
N LYS A 253 11.53 9.83 -2.58
CA LYS A 253 10.04 9.80 -2.58
C LYS A 253 9.46 8.82 -3.60
N ASN A 254 10.05 8.72 -4.79
CA ASN A 254 9.60 7.81 -5.85
C ASN A 254 10.51 6.57 -5.99
N PHE A 255 11.44 6.38 -5.05
CA PHE A 255 12.40 5.29 -5.08
C PHE A 255 12.07 4.24 -4.02
N TYR A 256 11.95 4.64 -2.75
CA TYR A 256 11.62 3.72 -1.67
C TYR A 256 10.11 3.47 -1.65
N SER A 257 9.70 2.30 -2.12
CA SER A 257 8.30 1.87 -2.11
C SER A 257 8.09 0.65 -1.22
N ARG A 258 6.87 0.50 -0.72
CA ARG A 258 6.43 -0.71 -0.01
C ARG A 258 6.64 -1.95 -0.87
N ASP A 259 6.31 -1.88 -2.15
CA ASP A 259 6.44 -3.01 -3.07
C ASP A 259 7.91 -3.43 -3.25
N ALA A 260 8.84 -2.47 -3.34
CA ALA A 260 10.26 -2.79 -3.40
C ALA A 260 10.74 -3.47 -2.10
N PHE A 261 10.29 -2.99 -0.95
CA PHE A 261 10.58 -3.61 0.35
C PHE A 261 10.04 -5.05 0.41
N LEU A 262 8.80 -5.29 -0.01
CA LEU A 262 8.20 -6.62 0.00
C LEU A 262 8.87 -7.57 -1.00
N LYS A 263 9.23 -7.10 -2.19
CA LYS A 263 10.01 -7.87 -3.17
C LYS A 263 11.38 -8.26 -2.60
N ALA A 264 12.03 -7.36 -1.86
CA ALA A 264 13.29 -7.66 -1.18
C ALA A 264 13.09 -8.66 -0.03
N LEU A 265 12.00 -8.53 0.74
CA LEU A 265 11.67 -9.38 1.87
C LEU A 265 11.49 -10.86 1.49
N ASN A 266 11.07 -11.15 0.26
CA ASN A 266 11.01 -12.53 -0.26
C ASN A 266 12.36 -13.26 -0.22
N SER A 267 13.49 -12.53 -0.21
CA SER A 267 14.84 -13.11 -0.06
C SER A 267 15.26 -13.30 1.41
N TYR A 268 14.50 -12.78 2.37
CA TYR A 268 14.80 -12.81 3.81
C TYR A 268 13.57 -13.27 4.63
N PRO A 269 13.07 -14.51 4.41
CA PRO A 269 11.79 -14.96 4.98
C PRO A 269 11.76 -15.06 6.51
N GLN A 270 12.93 -14.94 7.16
CA GLN A 270 13.09 -14.92 8.61
C GLN A 270 12.89 -13.53 9.22
N PHE A 271 13.10 -12.45 8.45
CA PHE A 271 12.93 -11.07 8.94
C PHE A 271 11.49 -10.83 9.41
N GLY A 272 11.34 -10.21 10.59
CA GLY A 272 10.03 -10.00 11.21
C GLY A 272 9.37 -11.28 11.71
N LYS A 273 10.15 -12.35 11.90
CA LYS A 273 9.76 -13.62 12.52
C LYS A 273 10.78 -13.99 13.58
N LEU A 274 10.83 -13.17 14.61
CA LEU A 274 11.70 -13.33 15.76
C LEU A 274 10.82 -13.59 16.98
N GLY A 275 11.09 -14.66 17.74
CA GLY A 275 10.43 -14.92 19.02
C GLY A 275 8.91 -14.85 18.95
N SER A 276 8.32 -14.04 19.83
CA SER A 276 6.88 -13.77 19.88
C SER A 276 6.41 -12.83 18.75
N ALA A 277 5.10 -12.70 18.58
CA ALA A 277 4.53 -11.69 17.68
C ALA A 277 4.98 -10.26 18.04
N ASP A 278 5.16 -9.98 19.34
CA ASP A 278 5.64 -8.70 19.81
C ASP A 278 7.14 -8.50 19.53
N ASP A 279 7.96 -9.54 19.65
CA ASP A 279 9.37 -9.49 19.26
C ASP A 279 9.53 -9.25 17.76
N SER A 280 8.67 -9.88 16.97
CA SER A 280 8.59 -9.69 15.52
C SER A 280 8.20 -8.26 15.16
N LYS A 281 7.19 -7.69 15.83
CA LYS A 281 6.81 -6.26 15.66
C LYS A 281 7.94 -5.32 16.08
N ARG A 282 8.63 -5.62 17.19
CA ARG A 282 9.80 -4.85 17.65
C ARG A 282 10.96 -4.91 16.65
N GLU A 283 11.25 -6.06 16.06
CA GLU A 283 12.27 -6.18 15.01
C GLU A 283 11.95 -5.28 13.82
N VAL A 284 10.70 -5.33 13.33
CA VAL A 284 10.24 -4.50 12.21
C VAL A 284 10.30 -3.01 12.57
N ALA A 285 9.84 -2.63 13.76
CA ALA A 285 9.91 -1.26 14.24
C ALA A 285 11.36 -0.76 14.35
N ALA A 286 12.27 -1.59 14.86
CA ALA A 286 13.67 -1.26 15.02
C ALA A 286 14.34 -1.04 13.66
N PHE A 287 14.12 -1.96 12.70
CA PHE A 287 14.61 -1.81 11.33
C PHE A 287 14.18 -0.48 10.72
N PHE A 288 12.88 -0.18 10.75
CA PHE A 288 12.37 1.07 10.17
C PHE A 288 12.85 2.32 10.92
N ALA A 289 13.03 2.26 12.23
CA ALA A 289 13.59 3.38 13.02
C ALA A 289 15.01 3.72 12.56
N HIS A 290 15.85 2.71 12.39
CA HIS A 290 17.19 2.91 11.85
C HIS A 290 17.15 3.45 10.43
N THR A 291 16.40 2.82 9.53
CA THR A 291 16.36 3.26 8.14
C THR A 291 15.82 4.68 7.98
N THR A 292 14.82 5.06 8.78
CA THR A 292 14.28 6.42 8.79
C THR A 292 15.32 7.42 9.26
N HIS A 293 16.13 7.08 10.28
CA HIS A 293 17.22 7.93 10.73
C HIS A 293 18.29 8.10 9.65
N GLU A 294 18.80 6.99 9.10
CA GLU A 294 19.89 6.98 8.11
C GLU A 294 19.55 7.76 6.84
N THR A 295 18.30 7.68 6.40
CA THR A 295 17.86 8.24 5.12
C THR A 295 17.16 9.59 5.25
N GLY A 296 16.99 10.10 6.48
CA GLY A 296 16.18 11.29 6.73
C GLY A 296 14.74 11.12 6.25
N TYR A 297 14.03 10.12 6.78
CA TYR A 297 12.66 9.76 6.38
C TYR A 297 12.54 9.28 4.92
N PHE A 298 13.41 8.35 4.54
CA PHE A 298 13.49 7.78 3.19
C PHE A 298 13.73 8.84 2.12
N CYS A 299 14.47 9.90 2.46
CA CYS A 299 14.70 10.99 1.55
C CYS A 299 15.97 10.87 0.74
N TYR A 300 17.03 10.40 1.39
CA TYR A 300 18.32 10.24 0.79
C TYR A 300 18.52 8.79 0.37
N LYS A 301 18.86 8.59 -0.91
CA LYS A 301 19.23 7.29 -1.48
C LYS A 301 20.70 6.93 -1.23
N GLN A 302 21.48 7.95 -0.90
CA GLN A 302 22.92 7.89 -0.72
C GLN A 302 23.38 9.01 0.21
N GLU A 303 24.57 8.84 0.74
CA GLU A 303 25.26 9.83 1.57
C GLU A 303 25.43 11.15 0.82
N GLN A 304 25.26 12.26 1.53
CA GLN A 304 25.29 13.60 0.97
C GLN A 304 26.67 14.24 1.18
N ASN A 305 27.06 15.14 0.28
CA ASN A 305 28.28 15.96 0.41
C ASN A 305 29.60 15.17 0.54
N VAL A 306 29.66 13.96 -0.01
CA VAL A 306 30.86 13.12 0.04
C VAL A 306 32.00 13.71 -0.80
N PRO A 307 33.15 14.10 -0.19
CA PRO A 307 34.28 14.71 -0.90
C PRO A 307 34.76 13.85 -2.07
N ALA A 308 35.15 14.48 -3.19
CA ALA A 308 35.52 13.75 -4.41
C ALA A 308 36.71 12.77 -4.23
N ASN A 309 37.61 13.06 -3.30
CA ASN A 309 38.75 12.23 -2.93
C ASN A 309 38.39 11.07 -1.99
N GLU A 310 37.18 11.05 -1.43
CA GLU A 310 36.73 10.02 -0.51
C GLU A 310 35.94 8.93 -1.25
N ASN A 311 36.49 7.72 -1.27
CA ASN A 311 35.96 6.57 -2.01
C ASN A 311 35.54 5.40 -1.12
N TYR A 312 35.74 5.49 0.21
CA TYR A 312 35.39 4.45 1.19
C TYR A 312 35.96 3.08 0.77
N CYS A 313 37.21 3.09 0.32
CA CYS A 313 37.95 1.91 -0.07
C CYS A 313 38.99 1.59 1.00
N ASP A 314 38.85 0.44 1.65
CA ASP A 314 39.88 -0.13 2.50
C ASP A 314 40.69 -1.17 1.69
N LYS A 315 41.94 -0.82 1.40
CA LYS A 315 42.87 -1.68 0.63
C LYS A 315 43.38 -2.88 1.43
N ASN A 316 43.16 -2.91 2.74
CA ASN A 316 43.55 -4.04 3.61
C ASN A 316 42.61 -5.24 3.50
N PHE A 317 41.53 -5.15 2.70
CA PHE A 317 40.60 -6.25 2.44
C PHE A 317 40.81 -6.84 1.03
N PRO A 318 41.81 -7.70 0.82
CA PRO A 318 42.16 -8.22 -0.52
C PRO A 318 41.07 -9.11 -1.14
N ALA A 319 40.18 -9.68 -0.32
CA ALA A 319 39.03 -10.45 -0.80
C ALA A 319 37.98 -9.58 -1.53
N TYR A 320 37.99 -8.27 -1.28
CA TYR A 320 37.05 -7.31 -1.84
C TYR A 320 37.80 -6.10 -2.41
N PRO A 321 38.58 -6.28 -3.50
CA PRO A 321 39.46 -5.25 -4.01
C PRO A 321 38.67 -4.04 -4.50
N CYS A 322 39.25 -2.86 -4.32
CA CYS A 322 38.64 -1.61 -4.78
C CYS A 322 38.75 -1.51 -6.30
N THR A 323 37.61 -1.27 -6.95
CA THR A 323 37.56 -1.09 -8.40
C THR A 323 37.93 0.35 -8.77
N PRO A 324 38.85 0.58 -9.72
CA PRO A 324 39.20 1.93 -10.18
C PRO A 324 37.97 2.74 -10.58
N GLY A 325 37.89 4.00 -10.14
CA GLY A 325 36.78 4.91 -10.42
C GLY A 325 35.48 4.64 -9.65
N LYS A 326 35.42 3.58 -8.83
CA LYS A 326 34.25 3.28 -8.00
C LYS A 326 34.39 3.82 -6.58
N ARG A 327 33.25 4.14 -5.96
CA ARG A 327 33.14 4.74 -4.63
C ARG A 327 32.06 4.04 -3.81
N TYR A 328 32.41 3.68 -2.58
CA TYR A 328 31.62 2.82 -1.68
C TYR A 328 31.04 3.59 -0.47
N PHE A 329 30.70 4.87 -0.65
CA PHE A 329 29.98 5.66 0.35
C PHE A 329 28.56 5.12 0.62
N GLY A 330 27.91 5.65 1.65
CA GLY A 330 26.60 5.17 2.10
C GLY A 330 25.55 5.16 0.99
N ARG A 331 24.87 4.02 0.78
CA ARG A 331 23.69 3.91 -0.10
C ARG A 331 22.59 3.05 0.50
N GLY A 332 21.35 3.36 0.14
CA GLY A 332 20.16 2.62 0.54
C GLY A 332 19.73 2.84 1.99
N PRO A 333 18.75 2.04 2.48
CA PRO A 333 18.07 2.28 3.74
C PRO A 333 18.96 2.27 4.98
N LEU A 334 19.98 1.41 5.02
CA LEU A 334 20.97 1.36 6.11
C LEU A 334 22.34 1.91 5.70
N GLN A 335 22.41 2.74 4.66
CA GLN A 335 23.64 3.40 4.19
C GLN A 335 24.84 2.43 4.09
N LEU A 336 24.69 1.37 3.28
CA LEU A 336 25.75 0.39 3.04
C LEU A 336 27.04 1.12 2.61
N THR A 337 28.12 0.91 3.34
CA THR A 337 29.38 1.66 3.21
C THR A 337 30.56 0.71 3.22
N TRP A 338 31.66 1.04 2.52
CA TRP A 338 32.90 0.28 2.36
C TRP A 338 32.89 -0.86 1.34
N ASN A 339 33.99 -0.99 0.57
CA ASN A 339 34.20 -2.02 -0.45
C ASN A 339 33.93 -3.44 0.04
N TYR A 340 34.34 -3.80 1.26
CA TYR A 340 34.12 -5.13 1.81
C TYR A 340 32.65 -5.44 2.07
N ASN A 341 31.85 -4.45 2.49
CA ASN A 341 30.40 -4.62 2.67
C ASN A 341 29.68 -4.72 1.32
N TYR A 342 30.04 -3.86 0.35
CA TYR A 342 29.48 -3.94 -1.00
C TYR A 342 29.82 -5.26 -1.68
N GLY A 343 31.05 -5.74 -1.56
CA GLY A 343 31.48 -7.03 -2.11
C GLY A 343 30.74 -8.20 -1.46
N ALA A 344 30.65 -8.23 -0.13
CA ALA A 344 29.96 -9.29 0.60
C ALA A 344 28.45 -9.30 0.34
N ALA A 345 27.80 -8.14 0.35
CA ALA A 345 26.39 -7.99 0.01
C ALA A 345 26.13 -8.40 -1.45
N GLY A 346 26.97 -7.95 -2.38
CA GLY A 346 26.89 -8.29 -3.79
C GLY A 346 26.94 -9.79 -4.04
N LYS A 347 27.90 -10.47 -3.41
CA LYS A 347 28.03 -11.94 -3.46
C LYS A 347 26.80 -12.65 -2.92
N SER A 348 26.22 -12.16 -1.81
CA SER A 348 25.04 -12.78 -1.19
C SER A 348 23.74 -12.54 -1.96
N ILE A 349 23.59 -11.37 -2.59
CA ILE A 349 22.33 -10.93 -3.20
C ILE A 349 22.28 -11.23 -4.71
N GLY A 350 23.45 -11.39 -5.35
CA GLY A 350 23.57 -11.62 -6.79
C GLY A 350 23.72 -10.33 -7.61
N PHE A 351 24.46 -9.34 -7.10
CA PHE A 351 24.87 -8.16 -7.87
C PHE A 351 26.37 -7.89 -7.75
N ASN A 352 26.96 -7.20 -8.72
CA ASN A 352 28.39 -6.89 -8.69
C ASN A 352 28.66 -5.64 -7.83
N GLY A 353 28.72 -5.81 -6.51
CA GLY A 353 28.90 -4.68 -5.59
C GLY A 353 30.23 -3.96 -5.69
N LEU A 354 31.27 -4.58 -6.26
CA LEU A 354 32.57 -3.93 -6.45
C LEU A 354 32.61 -3.06 -7.69
N ASN A 355 32.06 -3.54 -8.82
CA ASN A 355 32.08 -2.83 -10.10
C ASN A 355 30.81 -2.03 -10.40
N ASN A 356 29.74 -2.23 -9.64
CA ASN A 356 28.48 -1.50 -9.79
C ASN A 356 27.86 -1.17 -8.41
N PRO A 357 28.59 -0.50 -7.49
CA PRO A 357 28.03 -0.12 -6.18
C PRO A 357 26.85 0.86 -6.29
N GLU A 358 26.79 1.66 -7.37
CA GLU A 358 25.73 2.62 -7.63
C GLU A 358 24.33 1.99 -7.76
N ILE A 359 24.26 0.69 -8.10
CA ILE A 359 23.00 -0.04 -8.19
C ILE A 359 22.17 0.01 -6.90
N VAL A 360 22.82 0.12 -5.74
CA VAL A 360 22.14 0.22 -4.43
C VAL A 360 21.34 1.52 -4.30
N ALA A 361 21.61 2.55 -5.12
CA ALA A 361 20.86 3.81 -5.16
C ALA A 361 20.01 4.01 -6.43
N THR A 362 20.01 3.04 -7.36
CA THR A 362 19.25 3.09 -8.62
C THR A 362 18.25 1.96 -8.78
N ASP A 363 18.43 0.83 -8.11
CA ASP A 363 17.44 -0.26 -8.01
C ASP A 363 16.89 -0.33 -6.57
N PRO A 364 15.59 -0.03 -6.35
CA PRO A 364 15.01 0.01 -5.01
C PRO A 364 14.88 -1.38 -4.36
N VAL A 365 14.75 -2.46 -5.14
CA VAL A 365 14.70 -3.82 -4.61
C VAL A 365 16.09 -4.22 -4.11
N ILE A 366 17.14 -3.97 -4.89
CA ILE A 366 18.52 -4.23 -4.45
C ILE A 366 18.84 -3.35 -3.24
N SER A 367 18.40 -2.09 -3.24
CA SER A 367 18.54 -1.17 -2.10
C SER A 367 17.99 -1.75 -0.79
N PHE A 368 16.76 -2.27 -0.80
CA PHE A 368 16.21 -2.93 0.38
C PHE A 368 16.88 -4.26 0.70
N LYS A 369 17.29 -5.04 -0.31
CA LYS A 369 18.01 -6.30 -0.08
C LYS A 369 19.34 -6.07 0.63
N THR A 370 20.08 -5.00 0.35
CA THR A 370 21.34 -4.71 1.07
C THR A 370 21.10 -4.34 2.53
N ALA A 371 20.04 -3.58 2.83
CA ALA A 371 19.65 -3.25 4.19
C ALA A 371 19.20 -4.50 4.97
N LEU A 372 18.36 -5.35 4.37
CA LEU A 372 17.94 -6.61 4.99
C LEU A 372 19.12 -7.58 5.16
N TRP A 373 20.01 -7.68 4.17
CA TRP A 373 21.25 -8.46 4.32
C TRP A 373 22.06 -8.04 5.53
N TYR A 374 22.33 -6.73 5.65
CA TYR A 374 23.13 -6.19 6.74
C TYR A 374 22.43 -6.41 8.08
N TRP A 375 21.12 -6.16 8.14
CA TRP A 375 20.30 -6.37 9.33
C TRP A 375 20.37 -7.82 9.81
N MET A 376 20.10 -8.77 8.92
CA MET A 376 20.02 -10.18 9.27
C MET A 376 21.37 -10.73 9.75
N GLN A 377 22.48 -10.24 9.20
CA GLN A 377 23.82 -10.70 9.55
C GLN A 377 24.39 -10.01 10.80
N ASN A 378 24.20 -8.70 10.93
CA ASN A 378 24.95 -7.90 11.93
C ASN A 378 24.07 -7.35 13.06
N VAL A 379 22.77 -7.17 12.83
CA VAL A 379 21.89 -6.44 13.77
C VAL A 379 20.89 -7.36 14.46
N ARG A 380 20.26 -8.28 13.72
CA ARG A 380 19.25 -9.21 14.23
C ARG A 380 19.68 -9.96 15.50
N PRO A 381 20.93 -10.46 15.63
CA PRO A 381 21.37 -11.14 16.87
C PRO A 381 21.28 -10.26 18.13
N SER A 382 21.24 -8.94 17.97
CA SER A 382 21.18 -7.96 19.06
C SER A 382 19.75 -7.51 19.39
N VAL A 383 18.74 -7.84 18.58
CA VAL A 383 17.36 -7.32 18.76
C VAL A 383 16.77 -7.72 20.10
N THR A 384 16.99 -8.96 20.56
CA THR A 384 16.48 -9.44 21.86
C THR A 384 17.21 -8.83 23.06
N GLN A 385 18.34 -8.15 22.85
CA GLN A 385 19.08 -7.46 23.91
C GLN A 385 18.53 -6.05 24.18
N GLY A 386 17.68 -5.54 23.27
CA GLY A 386 17.06 -4.22 23.31
C GLY A 386 17.52 -3.31 22.17
N PHE A 387 16.78 -2.23 21.93
CA PHE A 387 17.02 -1.30 20.81
C PHE A 387 18.38 -0.59 20.89
N GLY A 388 18.91 -0.35 22.09
CA GLY A 388 20.27 0.17 22.28
C GLY A 388 21.35 -0.74 21.69
N ALA A 389 21.15 -2.06 21.77
CA ALA A 389 22.08 -3.03 21.19
C ALA A 389 22.04 -3.04 19.65
N THR A 390 20.89 -2.71 19.03
CA THR A 390 20.79 -2.56 17.57
C THR A 390 21.46 -1.28 17.10
N ILE A 391 21.38 -0.17 17.87
CA ILE A 391 22.16 1.04 17.61
C ILE A 391 23.66 0.73 17.66
N LYS A 392 24.10 0.00 18.70
CA LYS A 392 25.50 -0.41 18.85
C LYS A 392 25.99 -1.27 17.67
N ALA A 393 25.15 -2.18 17.18
CA ALA A 393 25.46 -3.03 16.05
C ALA A 393 25.60 -2.27 14.71
N ILE A 394 24.87 -1.16 14.54
CA ILE A 394 24.91 -0.36 13.31
C ILE A 394 26.05 0.66 13.35
N ASN A 395 26.18 1.42 14.44
CA ASN A 395 27.15 2.53 14.50
C ASN A 395 27.69 2.79 15.91
N GLY A 396 27.86 1.75 16.72
CA GLY A 396 28.19 1.90 18.13
C GLY A 396 29.52 2.59 18.44
N ALA A 397 30.49 2.49 17.53
CA ALA A 397 31.78 3.17 17.69
C ALA A 397 31.64 4.71 17.61
N VAL A 398 30.63 5.20 16.89
CA VAL A 398 30.39 6.63 16.65
C VAL A 398 29.30 7.18 17.56
N GLU A 399 28.22 6.44 17.78
CA GLU A 399 27.03 7.00 18.44
C GLU A 399 26.91 6.73 19.95
N CYS A 400 27.35 5.55 20.39
CA CYS A 400 27.16 5.09 21.77
C CYS A 400 28.20 5.64 22.76
N ASN A 401 27.98 5.39 24.05
CA ASN A 401 28.80 5.84 25.18
C ASN A 401 28.90 7.37 25.28
N GLY A 402 27.79 8.06 25.00
CA GLY A 402 27.68 9.52 25.11
C GLY A 402 28.34 10.32 23.98
N LYS A 403 28.78 9.67 22.90
CA LYS A 403 29.43 10.34 21.76
C LYS A 403 28.46 11.17 20.91
N GLU A 404 27.30 10.61 20.56
CA GLU A 404 26.26 11.31 19.77
C GLU A 404 24.87 11.15 20.41
N PRO A 405 24.65 11.69 21.62
CA PRO A 405 23.41 11.47 22.36
C PRO A 405 22.15 11.95 21.61
N ALA A 406 22.28 12.99 20.78
CA ALA A 406 21.17 13.49 19.96
C ALA A 406 20.74 12.49 18.87
N LYS A 407 21.69 11.79 18.23
CA LYS A 407 21.39 10.78 17.20
C LYS A 407 20.77 9.54 17.82
N VAL A 408 21.33 9.06 18.94
CA VAL A 408 20.78 7.96 19.72
C VAL A 408 19.32 8.26 20.12
N LYS A 409 19.07 9.46 20.67
CA LYS A 409 17.72 9.89 21.02
C LYS A 409 16.77 9.90 19.81
N ALA A 410 17.21 10.44 18.67
CA ALA A 410 16.38 10.49 17.46
C ALA A 410 15.96 9.09 16.98
N ARG A 411 16.85 8.09 17.07
CA ARG A 411 16.52 6.69 16.75
C ARG A 411 15.50 6.12 17.74
N ILE A 412 15.67 6.38 19.04
CA ILE A 412 14.76 5.90 20.09
C ILE A 412 13.36 6.50 19.91
N ASP A 413 13.26 7.79 19.60
CA ASP A 413 11.99 8.46 19.36
C ASP A 413 11.24 7.82 18.17
N LEU A 414 11.97 7.51 17.08
CA LEU A 414 11.41 6.82 15.92
C LEU A 414 10.96 5.38 16.25
N TYR A 415 11.79 4.62 16.96
CA TYR A 415 11.46 3.26 17.38
C TYR A 415 10.23 3.22 18.28
N THR A 416 10.14 4.12 19.26
CA THR A 416 9.00 4.22 20.17
C THR A 416 7.73 4.58 19.41
N LYS A 417 7.82 5.52 18.47
CA LYS A 417 6.70 5.88 17.58
C LYS A 417 6.21 4.67 16.77
N TYR A 418 7.12 3.92 16.15
CA TYR A 418 6.75 2.75 15.34
C TYR A 418 6.21 1.60 16.19
N CYS A 419 6.76 1.36 17.39
CA CYS A 419 6.18 0.42 18.35
C CYS A 419 4.74 0.80 18.72
N GLY A 420 4.48 2.08 18.95
CA GLY A 420 3.12 2.60 19.17
C GLY A 420 2.18 2.31 18.00
N GLN A 421 2.64 2.49 16.75
CA GLN A 421 1.86 2.16 15.55
C GLN A 421 1.56 0.65 15.42
N PHE A 422 2.46 -0.21 15.88
CA PHE A 422 2.27 -1.67 15.91
C PHE A 422 1.49 -2.16 17.15
N GLY A 423 1.13 -1.26 18.07
CA GLY A 423 0.48 -1.61 19.33
C GLY A 423 1.35 -2.52 20.20
N VAL A 424 2.66 -2.29 20.25
CA VAL A 424 3.61 -3.10 21.03
C VAL A 424 4.44 -2.22 21.98
N SER A 425 4.78 -2.74 23.16
CA SER A 425 5.73 -2.07 24.05
C SER A 425 7.13 -2.05 23.43
N PRO A 426 7.86 -0.90 23.46
CA PRO A 426 9.25 -0.81 22.99
C PRO A 426 10.22 -1.72 23.74
N GLY A 427 9.87 -2.15 24.95
CA GLY A 427 10.77 -2.89 25.84
C GLY A 427 11.79 -1.99 26.56
N GLY A 428 12.72 -2.63 27.27
CA GLY A 428 13.82 -1.95 27.98
C GLY A 428 15.07 -1.77 27.09
N ASN A 429 16.16 -1.28 27.69
CA ASN A 429 17.48 -1.15 27.06
C ASN A 429 17.46 -0.37 25.73
N LEU A 430 16.78 0.77 25.71
CA LEU A 430 16.63 1.58 24.50
C LEU A 430 17.88 2.39 24.14
N GLN A 431 18.74 2.67 25.11
CA GLN A 431 19.94 3.48 24.95
C GLN A 431 21.20 2.62 24.78
N CYS A 432 22.18 3.24 24.14
CA CYS A 432 23.60 2.95 24.22
C CYS A 432 24.32 4.31 24.38
#